data_AF-S4PF11-F1
#
_entry.id   AF-S4PF11-F1
#
_cell.length_a   1.000
_cell.length_b   1.000
_cell.length_c   1.000
_cell.angle_alpha   90.00
_cell.angle_beta   90.00
_cell.angle_gamma   90.00
#
_symmetry.space_group_name_H-M   'P 1'
#
loop_
_entity.id
_entity.type
_entity.pdbx_description
1 polymer ?
#
loop_
_entity_poly.entity_id
_entity_poly.type
_entity_poly.pdbx_seq_one_letter_code
_entity_poly.pdbx_strand_id
1 'polypeptide(L)'
;KDIIEQFITHPTSFINFLEENYLPHFSCAYDVDKAASALSDGDYMLAEWREKLCQEYGLYIAVAGLMLSNKSPVSAWNPVRGPKNMKVQYPSLHELPLLEPNYLYKGKVLVTDYITYCKIIENPT
;
A
#
# COMPACT_ATOMS: atom_id res chain seq x y z
N LYS A 1 0.84 21.73 9.48
CA LYS A 1 -0.38 21.02 9.04
C LYS A 1 -0.02 19.56 8.92
N ASP A 2 -0.86 18.68 9.47
CA ASP A 2 -0.63 17.24 9.43
C ASP A 2 -0.60 16.76 7.96
N ILE A 3 0.16 15.71 7.65
CA ILE A 3 0.14 15.09 6.31
C ILE A 3 -1.27 14.59 6.00
N ILE A 4 -1.97 14.04 6.99
CA ILE A 4 -3.33 13.50 6.83
C ILE A 4 -4.31 14.60 6.41
N GLU A 5 -4.27 15.75 7.08
CA GLU A 5 -5.13 16.89 6.78
C GLU A 5 -5.00 17.37 5.34
N GLN A 6 -3.81 17.22 4.73
CA GLN A 6 -3.55 17.65 3.36
C GLN A 6 -4.19 16.73 2.32
N PHE A 7 -4.33 15.44 2.64
CA PHE A 7 -4.75 14.41 1.68
C PHE A 7 -6.12 13.80 1.98
N ILE A 8 -6.79 14.22 3.06
CA ILE A 8 -8.11 13.71 3.45
C ILE A 8 -9.21 13.95 2.41
N THR A 9 -9.04 14.91 1.50
CA THR A 9 -9.98 15.16 0.40
C THR A 9 -9.91 14.11 -0.70
N HIS A 10 -8.78 13.40 -0.83
CA HIS A 10 -8.53 12.38 -1.85
C HIS A 10 -7.76 11.18 -1.24
N PRO A 11 -8.31 10.52 -0.20
CA PRO A 11 -7.55 9.60 0.64
C PRO A 11 -7.12 8.35 -0.14
N THR A 12 -7.99 7.79 -0.97
CA THR A 12 -7.68 6.64 -1.84
C THR A 12 -6.58 6.96 -2.84
N SER A 13 -6.63 8.14 -3.48
CA SER A 13 -5.59 8.58 -4.41
C SER A 13 -4.23 8.71 -3.72
N PHE A 14 -4.22 9.16 -2.46
CA PHE A 14 -2.99 9.28 -1.69
C PHE A 14 -2.44 7.92 -1.26
N ILE A 15 -3.26 6.96 -0.81
CA ILE A 15 -2.79 5.59 -0.55
C ILE A 15 -2.23 4.94 -1.82
N ASN A 16 -2.91 5.09 -2.96
CA ASN A 16 -2.40 4.58 -4.24
C ASN A 16 -1.03 5.20 -4.61
N PHE A 17 -0.86 6.49 -4.31
CA PHE A 17 0.41 7.17 -4.51
C PHE A 17 1.50 6.63 -3.58
N LEU A 18 1.19 6.39 -2.31
CA LEU A 18 2.13 5.80 -1.36
C LEU A 18 2.54 4.38 -1.77
N GLU A 19 1.58 3.55 -2.18
CA GLU A 19 1.85 2.19 -2.68
C GLU A 19 2.76 2.18 -3.91
N GLU A 20 2.56 3.08 -4.87
CA GLU A 20 3.42 3.13 -6.06
C GLU A 20 4.86 3.53 -5.72
N ASN A 21 5.08 4.24 -4.62
CA ASN A 21 6.34 4.90 -4.34
C ASN A 21 7.09 4.42 -3.10
N TYR A 22 6.49 3.64 -2.20
CA TYR A 22 7.16 3.30 -0.94
C TYR A 22 8.42 2.45 -1.16
N LEU A 23 8.32 1.43 -2.02
CA LEU A 23 9.30 0.35 -2.09
C LEU A 23 10.75 0.79 -2.40
N PRO A 24 11.02 1.69 -3.36
CA PRO A 24 12.38 2.18 -3.63
C PRO A 24 13.07 2.86 -2.45
N HIS A 25 12.32 3.29 -1.43
CA HIS A 25 12.87 3.92 -0.23
C HIS A 25 13.27 2.93 0.86
N PHE A 26 12.99 1.64 0.69
CA PHE A 26 13.35 0.58 1.64
C PHE A 26 14.60 -0.14 1.18
N SER A 27 15.48 -0.47 2.13
CA SER A 27 16.67 -1.31 1.91
C SER A 27 16.55 -2.71 2.52
N CYS A 28 15.50 -2.96 3.31
CA CYS A 28 15.29 -4.20 4.05
C CYS A 28 13.93 -4.83 3.72
N ALA A 29 13.93 -6.09 3.30
CA ALA A 29 12.70 -6.80 2.94
C ALA A 29 11.75 -7.03 4.13
N TYR A 30 12.28 -7.19 5.35
CA TYR A 30 11.46 -7.35 6.56
C TYR A 30 10.73 -6.06 6.95
N ASP A 31 11.30 -4.90 6.64
CA ASP A 31 10.66 -3.61 6.85
C ASP A 31 9.57 -3.38 5.79
N VAL A 32 9.82 -3.83 4.55
CA VAL A 32 8.84 -3.78 3.45
C VAL A 32 7.58 -4.58 3.79
N ASP A 33 7.70 -5.75 4.40
CA ASP A 33 6.55 -6.59 4.78
C ASP A 33 5.60 -5.87 5.75
N LYS A 34 6.16 -5.24 6.78
CA LYS A 34 5.40 -4.43 7.76
C LYS A 34 4.76 -3.20 7.10
N ALA A 35 5.51 -2.54 6.22
CA ALA A 35 5.03 -1.39 5.46
C ALA A 35 3.88 -1.75 4.52
N ALA A 36 3.99 -2.87 3.80
CA ALA A 36 2.96 -3.38 2.90
C ALA A 36 1.70 -3.80 3.65
N SER A 37 1.86 -4.41 4.83
CA SER A 37 0.75 -4.74 5.72
C SER A 37 0.00 -3.49 6.17
N ALA A 38 0.71 -2.46 6.64
CA ALA A 38 0.09 -1.19 7.05
C ALA A 38 -0.60 -0.45 5.88
N LEU A 39 0.00 -0.47 4.69
CA LEU A 39 -0.65 0.07 3.48
C LEU A 39 -1.94 -0.69 3.14
N SER A 40 -1.92 -2.02 3.26
CA SER A 40 -3.09 -2.87 3.03
C SER A 40 -4.20 -2.60 4.03
N ASP A 41 -3.86 -2.43 5.31
CA ASP A 41 -4.82 -2.11 6.37
C ASP A 41 -5.43 -0.72 6.16
N GLY A 42 -4.61 0.27 5.77
CA GLY A 42 -5.08 1.60 5.41
C GLY A 42 -6.03 1.59 4.21
N ASP A 43 -5.66 0.90 3.13
CA ASP A 43 -6.50 0.76 1.92
C ASP A 43 -7.82 0.06 2.23
N TYR A 44 -7.78 -1.02 3.01
CA TYR A 44 -8.97 -1.74 3.45
C TYR A 44 -9.89 -0.84 4.27
N MET A 45 -9.33 -0.06 5.20
CA MET A 45 -10.11 0.85 6.02
C MET A 45 -10.82 1.92 5.17
N LEU A 46 -10.15 2.44 4.14
CA LEU A 46 -10.74 3.39 3.19
C LEU A 46 -11.80 2.76 2.28
N ALA A 47 -11.66 1.48 1.96
CA ALA A 47 -12.59 0.76 1.10
C ALA A 47 -13.92 0.45 1.82
N GLU A 48 -13.84 0.02 3.08
CA GLU A 48 -15.01 -0.39 3.87
C GLU A 48 -15.76 0.78 4.50
N TRP A 49 -15.05 1.80 4.99
CA TRP A 49 -15.64 2.87 5.79
C TRP A 49 -15.48 4.25 5.15
N ARG A 50 -16.60 4.96 4.99
CA ARG A 50 -16.63 6.31 4.40
C ARG A 50 -16.69 7.44 5.42
N GLU A 51 -16.83 7.12 6.71
CA GLU A 51 -16.79 8.12 7.77
C GLU A 51 -15.44 8.84 7.78
N LYS A 52 -15.48 10.17 7.97
CA LYS A 52 -14.27 11.01 7.96
C LYS A 52 -13.21 10.50 8.95
N LEU A 53 -13.63 10.10 10.14
CA LEU A 53 -12.73 9.56 11.17
C LEU A 53 -12.01 8.30 10.67
N CYS A 54 -12.73 7.38 10.03
CA CYS A 54 -12.16 6.16 9.47
C CYS A 54 -11.18 6.48 8.33
N GLN A 55 -11.47 7.50 7.53
CA GLN A 55 -10.55 7.95 6.48
C GLN A 55 -9.27 8.58 7.05
N GLU A 56 -9.39 9.40 8.09
CA GLU A 56 -8.24 9.98 8.81
C GLU A 56 -7.37 8.88 9.42
N TYR A 57 -7.98 7.88 10.07
CA TYR A 57 -7.26 6.74 10.62
C TYR A 57 -6.63 5.85 9.53
N GLY A 58 -7.32 5.58 8.43
CA GLY A 58 -6.75 4.80 7.32
C GLY A 58 -5.52 5.47 6.72
N LEU A 59 -5.57 6.79 6.53
CA LEU A 59 -4.41 7.58 6.12
C LEU A 59 -3.30 7.59 7.17
N TYR A 60 -3.64 7.71 8.46
CA TYR A 60 -2.68 7.64 9.55
C TYR A 60 -1.94 6.30 9.57
N ILE A 61 -2.67 5.19 9.50
CA ILE A 61 -2.10 3.83 9.49
C ILE A 61 -1.14 3.68 8.32
N ALA A 62 -1.53 4.11 7.12
CA ALA A 62 -0.66 4.06 5.95
C ALA A 62 0.61 4.90 6.12
N VAL A 63 0.48 6.19 6.47
CA VAL A 63 1.63 7.10 6.60
C VAL A 63 2.55 6.70 7.74
N ALA A 64 2.01 6.54 8.95
CA ALA A 64 2.79 6.16 10.13
C ALA A 64 3.38 4.76 9.95
N GLY A 65 2.63 3.83 9.36
CA GLY A 65 3.09 2.49 9.04
C GLY A 65 4.32 2.49 8.15
N LEU A 66 4.33 3.29 7.07
CA LEU A 66 5.51 3.44 6.22
C LEU A 66 6.70 4.05 6.98
N MET A 67 6.47 5.14 7.71
CA MET A 67 7.53 5.85 8.43
C MET A 67 8.15 5.02 9.57
N LEU A 68 7.32 4.27 10.29
CA LEU A 68 7.77 3.45 11.42
C LEU A 68 8.38 2.13 10.97
N SER A 69 7.94 1.57 9.84
CA SER A 69 8.45 0.31 9.33
C SER A 69 9.84 0.45 8.72
N ASN A 70 10.13 1.56 8.01
CA ASN A 70 11.41 1.76 7.36
C ASN A 70 12.53 2.10 8.38
N LYS A 71 13.25 1.10 8.89
CA LYS A 71 14.33 1.30 9.88
C LYS A 71 15.64 1.73 9.24
N SER A 72 15.83 1.38 7.97
CA SER A 72 17.04 1.68 7.19
C SER A 72 16.65 2.35 5.87
N PRO A 73 16.23 3.62 5.88
CA PRO A 73 15.80 4.30 4.66
C PRO A 73 16.96 4.46 3.67
N VAL A 74 16.68 4.22 2.39
CA VAL A 74 17.63 4.51 1.31
C VAL A 74 17.89 6.02 1.25
N SER A 75 19.16 6.41 1.33
CA SER A 75 19.58 7.82 1.35
C SER A 75 19.64 8.48 -0.02
N ALA A 76 19.64 7.68 -1.09
CA ALA A 76 19.62 8.17 -2.47
C ALA A 76 18.27 8.82 -2.80
N TRP A 77 18.30 9.86 -3.62
CA TRP A 77 17.07 10.46 -4.15
C TRP A 77 16.40 9.48 -5.13
N ASN A 78 15.11 9.23 -4.92
CA ASN A 78 14.29 8.40 -5.80
C ASN A 78 13.20 9.25 -6.46
N PRO A 79 13.04 9.18 -7.80
CA PRO A 79 11.97 9.88 -8.49
C PRO A 79 10.61 9.30 -8.10
N VAL A 80 9.66 10.19 -7.83
CA VAL A 80 8.28 9.85 -7.50
C VAL A 80 7.46 9.68 -8.78
N ARG A 81 6.62 8.64 -8.82
CA ARG A 81 5.73 8.30 -9.93
C ARG A 81 4.27 8.55 -9.55
N GLY A 82 3.45 8.89 -10.54
CA GLY A 82 2.00 8.94 -10.35
C GLY A 82 1.45 7.54 -10.09
N PRO A 83 0.39 7.40 -9.27
CA PRO A 83 -0.22 6.10 -9.00
C PRO A 83 -0.67 5.42 -10.30
N LYS A 84 -0.32 4.14 -10.46
CA LYS A 84 -0.85 3.36 -11.58
C LYS A 84 -2.33 3.13 -11.39
N ASN A 85 -3.12 3.36 -12.44
CA ASN A 85 -4.52 2.96 -12.49
C ASN A 85 -4.60 1.43 -12.66
N MET A 86 -4.37 0.70 -11.57
CA MET A 86 -4.56 -0.74 -11.56
C MET A 86 -6.06 -1.01 -11.64
N LYS A 87 -6.50 -1.56 -12.78
CA LYS A 87 -7.88 -2.01 -12.92
C LYS A 87 -8.05 -3.25 -12.07
N VAL A 88 -8.76 -3.08 -10.95
CA VAL A 88 -9.26 -4.20 -10.15
C VAL A 88 -10.03 -5.15 -11.07
N GLN A 89 -9.60 -6.40 -11.11
CA GLN A 89 -10.12 -7.40 -12.03
C GLN A 89 -10.88 -8.47 -11.25
N TYR A 90 -12.12 -8.16 -10.87
CA TYR A 90 -12.96 -9.09 -10.11
C TYR A 90 -13.11 -10.44 -10.82
N PRO A 91 -13.23 -11.55 -10.06
CA PRO A 91 -13.50 -12.86 -10.63
C PRO A 91 -14.80 -12.82 -11.40
N SER A 92 -14.82 -13.45 -12.56
CA SER A 92 -16.04 -13.70 -13.32
C SER A 92 -16.95 -14.69 -12.57
N LEU A 93 -18.24 -14.70 -12.91
CA LEU A 93 -19.21 -15.64 -12.32
C LEU A 93 -18.79 -17.11 -12.47
N HIS A 94 -18.02 -17.45 -13.50
CA HIS A 94 -17.49 -18.80 -13.73
C HIS A 94 -16.29 -19.14 -12.85
N GLU A 95 -15.57 -18.14 -12.36
CA GLU A 95 -14.40 -18.33 -11.48
C GLU A 95 -14.79 -18.37 -10.01
N LEU A 96 -15.95 -17.80 -9.62
CA LEU A 96 -16.42 -17.81 -8.23
C LEU A 96 -16.47 -19.21 -7.59
N PRO A 97 -16.94 -20.28 -8.26
CA PRO A 97 -16.96 -21.63 -7.69
C PRO A 97 -15.57 -22.26 -7.53
N LEU A 98 -14.54 -21.69 -8.19
CA LEU A 98 -13.16 -22.15 -8.11
C LEU A 98 -12.39 -21.51 -6.95
N LEU A 99 -12.95 -20.46 -6.33
CA LEU A 99 -12.35 -19.79 -5.18
C LEU A 99 -12.49 -20.66 -3.93
N GLU A 100 -11.53 -20.53 -3.01
CA GLU A 100 -11.61 -21.22 -1.73
C GLU A 100 -12.86 -20.77 -0.94
N PRO A 101 -13.52 -21.67 -0.19
CA PRO A 101 -14.62 -21.30 0.67
C PRO A 101 -14.19 -20.19 1.66
N ASN A 102 -14.92 -19.08 1.67
CA ASN A 102 -14.61 -17.84 2.42
C ASN A 102 -13.42 -17.02 1.88
N TYR A 103 -12.99 -17.24 0.64
CA TYR A 103 -12.01 -16.36 0.00
C TYR A 103 -12.60 -14.96 -0.22
N LEU A 104 -12.15 -13.99 0.58
CA LEU A 104 -12.48 -12.59 0.38
C LEU A 104 -11.64 -12.06 -0.78
N TYR A 105 -12.27 -11.83 -1.94
CA TYR A 105 -11.61 -11.17 -3.05
C TYR A 105 -11.33 -9.71 -2.67
N LYS A 106 -10.11 -9.43 -2.21
CA LYS A 106 -9.63 -8.06 -2.02
C LYS A 106 -9.55 -7.42 -3.40
N GLY A 107 -10.42 -6.46 -3.68
CA GLY A 107 -10.49 -5.79 -4.99
C GLY A 107 -9.13 -5.28 -5.46
N LYS A 108 -8.29 -4.80 -4.54
CA LYS A 108 -6.92 -4.41 -4.84
C LYS A 108 -5.94 -5.37 -4.18
N VAL A 109 -5.27 -6.19 -4.98
CA VAL A 109 -3.99 -6.78 -4.56
C VAL A 109 -2.97 -5.65 -4.72
N LEU A 110 -2.41 -5.15 -3.62
CA LEU A 110 -1.27 -4.23 -3.73
C LEU A 110 -0.13 -4.99 -4.41
N VAL A 111 0.19 -4.62 -5.65
CA VAL A 111 1.21 -5.31 -6.42
C VAL A 111 2.51 -4.64 -6.10
N THR A 112 3.26 -5.22 -5.17
CA THR A 112 4.64 -4.83 -4.92
C THR A 112 5.42 -4.93 -6.23
N ASP A 113 6.18 -3.89 -6.58
CA ASP A 113 7.11 -3.93 -7.71
C ASP A 113 8.13 -5.05 -7.47
N TYR A 114 7.85 -6.21 -8.07
CA TYR A 114 8.58 -7.45 -7.87
C TYR A 114 10.07 -7.29 -8.18
N ILE A 115 10.41 -6.53 -9.23
CA ILE A 115 11.81 -6.32 -9.63
C ILE A 115 12.54 -5.54 -8.55
N THR A 116 11.93 -4.47 -8.04
CA THR A 116 12.53 -3.68 -6.96
C THR A 116 12.61 -4.49 -5.66
N TYR A 117 11.60 -5.31 -5.36
CA TYR A 117 11.62 -6.19 -4.19
C TYR A 117 12.73 -7.25 -4.27
N CYS A 118 12.92 -7.90 -5.42
CA CYS A 118 14.02 -8.85 -5.63
C CYS A 118 15.38 -8.20 -5.37
N LYS A 119 15.60 -6.96 -5.83
CA LYS A 119 16.86 -6.24 -5.57
C LYS A 119 17.11 -5.98 -4.08
N ILE A 120 16.04 -5.72 -3.32
CA ILE A 120 16.11 -5.53 -1.86
C ILE A 120 16.51 -6.85 -1.18
N ILE A 121 15.98 -7.99 -1.66
CA ILE A 121 16.34 -9.32 -1.13
C ILE A 121 17.77 -9.72 -1.53
N GLU A 122 18.21 -9.39 -2.74
CA GLU A 122 19.55 -9.70 -3.25
C GLU A 122 20.66 -8.96 -2.50
N ASN A 123 20.38 -7.74 -2.00
CA ASN A 123 21.35 -6.92 -1.26
C ASN A 123 20.78 -6.51 0.11
N PRO A 124 20.63 -7.45 1.05
CA PRO A 124 20.16 -7.13 2.39
C PRO A 124 21.26 -6.34 3.12
N THR A 125 20.94 -5.12 3.54
CA THR A 125 21.80 -4.30 4.42
C THR A 125 21.74 -4.75 5.86
#